data_AF-A0A951GY86-F1
#
_entry.id   AF-A0A951GY86-F1
#
_cell.length_a   1.000
_cell.length_b   1.000
_cell.length_c   1.000
_cell.angle_alpha   90.00
_cell.angle_beta   90.00
_cell.angle_gamma   90.00
#
_symmetry.space_group_name_H-M   'P 1'
#
loop_
_entity.id
_entity.type
_entity.pdbx_description
1 polymer ?
#
loop_
_entity_poly.entity_id
_entity_poly.type
_entity_poly.pdbx_seq_one_letter_code
_entity_poly.pdbx_strand_id
1 'polypeptide(L)'
;MQRLSIARSLRLGLITLTLVLAAVAAVGVASLYNARQRYEDTLVESAALSTAAANLATAEIAEQEVLRDARGRGAARARRGAAEAFAAAAATATALAASDPASSELLDAQIAAEQQGRKLALTRRSGAANAPGGPLARARALVIELQARQQERAATARSQARSDSRRAIILVAAAGVLALIGALALTTVLVGSMRRPLDALVRATRTLAAGDLERRVEPAGPRELQDLGSAFK
;
A
#
# COMPACT_ATOMS: atom_id res chain seq x y z
N MET A 1 48.89 -4.09 -2.68
CA MET A 1 47.46 -4.45 -2.81
C MET A 1 47.33 -5.96 -2.73
N GLN A 2 46.84 -6.50 -1.61
CA GLN A 2 46.67 -7.95 -1.41
C GLN A 2 45.59 -8.48 -2.37
N ARG A 3 45.98 -9.35 -3.30
CA ARG A 3 45.05 -9.97 -4.26
C ARG A 3 44.27 -11.08 -3.55
N LEU A 4 42.94 -10.90 -3.43
CA LEU A 4 42.03 -11.87 -2.84
C LEU A 4 41.97 -13.14 -3.71
N SER A 5 41.92 -14.30 -3.04
CA SER A 5 41.60 -15.61 -3.65
C SER A 5 40.32 -15.53 -4.49
N ILE A 6 40.30 -16.15 -5.68
CA ILE A 6 39.13 -16.14 -6.60
C ILE A 6 37.89 -16.66 -5.88
N ALA A 7 38.06 -17.73 -5.10
CA ALA A 7 36.99 -18.37 -4.37
C ALA A 7 36.35 -17.40 -3.36
N ARG A 8 37.18 -16.55 -2.72
CA ARG A 8 36.73 -15.58 -1.73
C ARG A 8 36.02 -14.39 -2.37
N SER A 9 36.52 -13.87 -3.50
CA SER A 9 35.85 -12.80 -4.24
C SER A 9 34.53 -13.26 -4.88
N LEU A 10 34.49 -14.49 -5.41
CA LEU A 10 33.26 -15.08 -5.95
C LEU A 10 32.20 -15.25 -4.86
N ARG A 11 32.59 -15.83 -3.71
CA ARG A 11 31.68 -16.02 -2.59
C ARG A 11 31.13 -14.70 -2.08
N LEU A 12 31.98 -13.67 -1.95
CA LEU A 12 31.54 -12.32 -1.60
C LEU A 12 30.56 -11.75 -2.63
N GLY A 13 30.87 -11.83 -3.93
CA GLY A 13 30.00 -11.33 -5.00
C GLY A 13 28.62 -12.00 -5.01
N LEU A 14 28.58 -13.32 -4.86
CA LEU A 14 27.32 -14.07 -4.76
C LEU A 14 26.52 -13.69 -3.52
N ILE A 15 27.16 -13.60 -2.34
CA ILE A 15 26.50 -13.17 -1.11
C ILE A 15 25.92 -11.76 -1.26
N THR A 16 26.69 -10.81 -1.80
CA THR A 16 26.22 -9.44 -2.02
C THR A 16 25.04 -9.41 -3.00
N LEU A 17 25.10 -10.15 -4.11
CA LEU A 17 24.00 -10.23 -5.07
C LEU A 17 22.74 -10.83 -4.43
N THR A 18 22.88 -11.93 -3.68
CA THR A 18 21.75 -12.56 -2.98
C THR A 18 21.14 -11.61 -1.95
N LEU A 19 21.95 -10.87 -1.19
CA LEU A 19 21.46 -9.89 -0.23
C LEU A 19 20.70 -8.74 -0.91
N VAL A 20 21.21 -8.22 -2.02
CA VAL A 20 20.53 -7.18 -2.80
C VAL A 20 19.20 -7.69 -3.32
N LEU A 21 19.16 -8.89 -3.90
CA LEU A 21 17.93 -9.53 -4.37
C LEU A 21 16.91 -9.74 -3.24
N ALA A 22 17.36 -10.23 -2.09
CA ALA A 22 16.51 -10.43 -0.92
C ALA A 22 15.93 -9.10 -0.41
N ALA A 23 16.74 -8.03 -0.36
CA ALA A 23 16.29 -6.71 0.05
C ALA A 23 15.25 -6.14 -0.92
N VAL A 24 15.48 -6.25 -2.23
CA VAL A 24 14.50 -5.84 -3.25
C VAL A 24 13.19 -6.60 -3.11
N ALA A 25 13.26 -7.92 -2.93
CA ALA A 25 12.06 -8.75 -2.75
C ALA A 25 11.30 -8.35 -1.48
N ALA A 26 11.99 -8.14 -0.37
CA ALA A 26 11.40 -7.70 0.89
C ALA A 26 10.71 -6.33 0.75
N VAL A 27 11.35 -5.36 0.10
CA VAL A 27 10.76 -4.03 -0.18
C VAL A 27 9.54 -4.16 -1.09
N GLY A 28 9.61 -5.00 -2.14
CA GLY A 28 8.50 -5.27 -3.04
C GLY A 28 7.28 -5.81 -2.30
N VAL A 29 7.46 -6.85 -1.48
CA VAL A 29 6.39 -7.45 -0.67
C VAL A 29 5.83 -6.46 0.35
N ALA A 30 6.69 -5.73 1.06
CA ALA A 30 6.26 -4.73 2.04
C ALA A 30 5.46 -3.59 1.40
N SER A 31 5.86 -3.13 0.21
CA SER A 31 5.13 -2.08 -0.52
C SER A 31 3.74 -2.54 -0.96
N LEU A 32 3.60 -3.79 -1.41
CA LEU A 32 2.33 -4.37 -1.82
C LEU A 32 1.40 -4.56 -0.61
N TYR A 33 1.97 -5.01 0.52
CA TYR A 33 1.23 -5.15 1.77
C TYR A 33 0.71 -3.80 2.29
N ASN A 34 1.58 -2.77 2.34
CA ASN A 34 1.19 -1.42 2.75
C ASN A 34 0.16 -0.77 1.80
N ALA A 35 0.25 -1.02 0.49
CA ALA A 35 -0.75 -0.55 -0.47
C ALA A 35 -2.11 -1.24 -0.27
N ARG A 36 -2.08 -2.56 -0.03
CA ARG A 36 -3.28 -3.34 0.27
C ARG A 36 -3.94 -2.89 1.57
N GLN A 37 -3.16 -2.74 2.63
CA GLN A 37 -3.69 -2.37 3.94
C GLN A 37 -4.32 -0.98 3.93
N ARG A 38 -3.65 0.02 3.34
CA ARG A 38 -4.24 1.36 3.16
C ARG A 38 -5.55 1.35 2.35
N TYR A 39 -5.63 0.50 1.33
CA TYR A 39 -6.86 0.33 0.55
C TYR A 39 -7.98 -0.30 1.39
N GLU A 40 -7.67 -1.36 2.15
CA GLU A 40 -8.64 -2.03 3.03
C GLU A 40 -9.11 -1.07 4.13
N ASP A 41 -8.21 -0.34 4.78
CA ASP A 41 -8.54 0.67 5.81
C ASP A 41 -9.47 1.75 5.24
N THR A 42 -9.13 2.33 4.09
CA THR A 42 -9.97 3.38 3.45
C THR A 42 -11.35 2.83 3.06
N LEU A 43 -11.42 1.58 2.60
CA LEU A 43 -12.68 0.95 2.22
C LEU A 43 -13.56 0.65 3.44
N VAL A 44 -12.97 0.20 4.54
CA VAL A 44 -13.67 -0.03 5.81
C VAL A 44 -14.15 1.30 6.40
N GLU A 45 -13.30 2.33 6.44
CA GLU A 45 -13.66 3.67 6.95
C GLU A 45 -14.80 4.29 6.14
N SER A 46 -14.70 4.31 4.81
CA SER A 46 -15.73 4.88 3.93
C SER A 46 -17.06 4.13 4.02
N ALA A 47 -17.02 2.79 4.13
CA ALA A 47 -18.22 1.97 4.33
C ALA A 47 -18.85 2.20 5.71
N ALA A 48 -18.04 2.24 6.77
CA ALA A 48 -18.50 2.49 8.13
C ALA A 48 -19.17 3.87 8.25
N LEU A 49 -18.55 4.91 7.67
CA LEU A 49 -19.13 6.25 7.64
C LEU A 49 -20.43 6.31 6.84
N SER A 50 -20.50 5.64 5.69
CA SER A 50 -21.73 5.54 4.90
C SER A 50 -22.86 4.86 5.68
N THR A 51 -22.57 3.78 6.42
CA THR A 51 -23.55 3.11 7.28
C THR A 51 -23.96 4.01 8.45
N ALA A 52 -23.02 4.71 9.08
CA ALA A 52 -23.32 5.62 10.18
C ALA A 52 -24.19 6.80 9.73
N ALA A 53 -23.94 7.36 8.55
CA ALA A 53 -24.78 8.41 7.96
C ALA A 53 -26.20 7.91 7.65
N ALA A 54 -26.34 6.67 7.15
CA ALA A 54 -27.66 6.06 6.93
C ALA A 54 -28.41 5.80 8.25
N ASN A 55 -27.70 5.37 9.30
CA ASN A 55 -28.26 5.19 10.64
C ASN A 55 -28.70 6.53 11.25
N LEU A 56 -27.93 7.59 11.05
CA LEU A 56 -28.29 8.96 11.46
C LEU A 56 -29.59 9.42 10.78
N ALA A 57 -29.67 9.29 9.45
CA ALA A 57 -30.90 9.62 8.71
C ALA A 57 -32.10 8.76 9.15
N THR A 58 -31.87 7.49 9.46
CA THR A 58 -32.93 6.60 9.99
C THR A 58 -33.41 7.06 11.37
N ALA A 59 -32.49 7.44 12.26
CA ALA A 59 -32.80 7.96 13.59
C ALA A 59 -33.53 9.30 13.52
N GLU A 60 -33.19 10.16 12.55
CA GLU A 60 -33.89 11.41 12.26
C GLU A 60 -35.36 11.15 11.86
N ILE A 61 -35.59 10.24 10.91
CA ILE A 61 -36.95 9.86 10.49
C ILE A 61 -37.75 9.34 11.69
N ALA A 62 -37.16 8.44 12.49
CA ALA A 62 -37.82 7.91 13.68
C ALA A 62 -38.18 9.02 14.69
N GLU A 63 -37.29 9.99 14.90
CA GLU A 63 -37.57 11.14 15.77
C GLU A 63 -38.70 12.02 15.22
N GLN A 64 -38.74 12.24 13.90
CA GLN A 64 -39.81 13.02 13.26
C GLN A 64 -41.18 12.36 13.42
N GLU A 65 -41.25 11.04 13.23
CA GLU A 65 -42.49 10.27 13.45
C GLU A 65 -42.94 10.35 14.91
N VAL A 66 -42.01 10.22 15.86
CA VAL A 66 -42.30 10.39 17.29
C VAL A 66 -42.77 11.80 17.61
N LEU A 67 -42.17 12.84 17.03
CA LEU A 67 -42.60 14.23 17.21
C LEU A 67 -44.00 14.49 16.64
N ARG A 68 -44.34 13.84 15.53
CA ARG A 68 -45.62 13.96 14.84
C ARG A 68 -46.76 13.24 15.58
N ASP A 69 -46.51 12.00 15.97
CA ASP A 69 -47.57 11.07 16.37
C ASP A 69 -47.62 10.78 17.87
N ALA A 70 -46.53 10.96 18.61
CA ALA A 70 -46.54 10.66 20.04
C ALA A 70 -47.39 11.68 20.82
N ARG A 71 -48.51 11.17 21.38
CA ARG A 71 -49.47 11.91 22.21
C ARG A 71 -49.75 11.15 23.52
N GLY A 72 -50.23 11.85 24.55
CA GLY A 72 -50.60 11.25 25.83
C GLY A 72 -49.45 11.05 26.82
N ARG A 73 -49.69 10.27 27.88
CA ARG A 73 -48.81 10.15 29.07
C ARG A 73 -47.40 9.60 28.77
N GLY A 74 -47.21 8.91 27.65
CA GLY A 74 -45.91 8.37 27.22
C GLY A 74 -45.09 9.25 26.27
N ALA A 75 -45.68 10.33 25.72
CA ALA A 75 -45.08 11.09 24.63
C ALA A 75 -43.72 11.72 24.99
N ALA A 76 -43.58 12.23 26.22
CA ALA A 76 -42.33 12.83 26.69
C ALA A 76 -41.19 11.80 26.82
N ARG A 77 -41.49 10.53 27.14
CA ARG A 77 -40.48 9.47 27.19
C ARG A 77 -40.09 9.04 25.77
N ALA A 78 -41.06 8.86 24.89
CA ALA A 78 -40.80 8.51 23.48
C ALA A 78 -39.92 9.56 22.79
N ARG A 79 -40.23 10.86 22.96
CA ARG A 79 -39.44 11.96 22.39
C ARG A 79 -38.01 12.00 22.92
N ARG A 80 -37.80 11.77 24.22
CA ARG A 80 -36.46 11.69 24.81
C ARG A 80 -35.66 10.52 24.23
N GLY A 81 -36.25 9.33 24.18
CA GLY A 81 -35.58 8.15 23.62
C GLY A 81 -35.19 8.34 22.15
N ALA A 82 -36.07 8.95 21.34
CA ALA A 82 -35.75 9.24 19.94
C ALA A 82 -34.63 10.30 19.79
N ALA A 83 -34.64 11.35 20.61
CA ALA A 83 -33.60 12.37 20.62
C ALA A 83 -32.23 11.80 21.07
N GLU A 84 -32.24 10.87 22.04
CA GLU A 84 -31.04 10.15 22.50
C GLU A 84 -30.49 9.23 21.40
N ALA A 85 -31.35 8.48 20.71
CA ALA A 85 -30.96 7.63 19.59
C ALA A 85 -30.32 8.43 18.46
N PHE A 86 -30.90 9.59 18.12
CA PHE A 86 -30.33 10.52 17.16
C PHE A 86 -28.97 11.04 17.61
N ALA A 87 -28.84 11.48 18.86
CA ALA A 87 -27.58 12.02 19.39
C ALA A 87 -26.46 10.97 19.37
N ALA A 88 -26.78 9.71 19.71
CA ALA A 88 -25.83 8.60 19.63
C ALA A 88 -25.39 8.30 18.20
N ALA A 89 -26.33 8.31 17.23
CA ALA A 89 -26.01 8.13 15.83
C ALA A 89 -25.13 9.27 15.29
N ALA A 90 -25.45 10.52 15.65
CA ALA A 90 -24.68 11.70 15.26
C ALA A 90 -23.25 11.65 15.82
N ALA A 91 -23.08 11.30 17.11
CA ALA A 91 -21.76 11.16 17.72
C ALA A 91 -20.93 10.06 17.04
N THR A 92 -21.54 8.94 16.71
CA THR A 92 -20.88 7.83 16.00
C THR A 92 -20.43 8.26 14.60
N ALA A 93 -21.31 8.91 13.83
CA ALA A 93 -20.98 9.41 12.50
C ALA A 93 -19.86 10.47 12.56
N THR A 94 -19.89 11.35 13.56
CA THR A 94 -18.87 12.40 13.75
C THR A 94 -17.51 11.80 14.09
N ALA A 95 -17.48 10.79 14.96
CA ALA A 95 -16.24 10.08 15.29
C ALA A 95 -15.63 9.39 14.07
N LEU A 96 -16.45 8.80 13.20
CA LEU A 96 -16.01 8.16 11.96
C LEU A 96 -15.58 9.16 10.88
N ALA A 97 -16.16 10.37 10.87
CA ALA A 97 -15.81 11.43 9.94
C ALA A 97 -14.53 12.20 10.35
N ALA A 98 -14.01 12.01 11.56
CA ALA A 98 -12.91 12.79 12.12
C ALA A 98 -11.61 12.72 11.29
N SER A 99 -11.39 11.64 10.53
CA SER A 99 -10.23 11.48 9.66
C SER A 99 -10.35 12.19 8.30
N ASP A 100 -11.52 12.76 7.97
CA ASP A 100 -11.79 13.45 6.69
C ASP A 100 -12.54 14.77 6.91
N PRO A 101 -11.80 15.91 6.90
CA PRO A 101 -12.36 17.22 7.21
C PRO A 101 -13.59 17.59 6.38
N ALA A 102 -13.58 17.27 5.09
CA ALA A 102 -14.72 17.60 4.22
C ALA A 102 -15.93 16.69 4.46
N SER A 103 -15.72 15.43 4.86
CA SER A 103 -16.84 14.60 5.33
C SER A 103 -17.39 15.10 6.67
N SER A 104 -16.53 15.57 7.56
CA SER A 104 -16.94 16.23 8.81
C SER A 104 -17.78 17.47 8.54
N GLU A 105 -17.34 18.34 7.63
CA GLU A 105 -18.08 19.57 7.28
C GLU A 105 -19.48 19.27 6.72
N LEU A 106 -19.60 18.27 5.84
CA LEU A 106 -20.89 17.83 5.31
C LEU A 106 -21.80 17.27 6.40
N LEU A 107 -21.24 16.46 7.30
CA LEU A 107 -21.98 15.86 8.41
C LEU A 107 -22.43 16.91 9.44
N ASP A 108 -21.56 17.87 9.77
CA ASP A 108 -21.89 18.98 10.67
C ASP A 108 -23.00 19.84 10.08
N ALA A 109 -22.95 20.11 8.77
CA ALA A 109 -24.01 20.80 8.06
C ALA A 109 -25.32 20.00 8.06
N GLN A 110 -25.26 18.67 7.92
CA GLN A 110 -26.43 17.79 7.99
C GLN A 110 -27.07 17.87 9.38
N ILE A 111 -26.28 17.65 10.44
CA ILE A 111 -26.75 17.68 11.83
C ILE A 111 -27.35 19.06 12.15
N ALA A 112 -26.71 20.14 11.71
CA ALA A 112 -27.23 21.49 11.92
C ALA A 112 -28.57 21.72 11.22
N ALA A 113 -28.73 21.24 9.98
CA ALA A 113 -29.99 21.32 9.25
C ALA A 113 -31.10 20.49 9.94
N GLU A 114 -30.80 19.27 10.37
CA GLU A 114 -31.74 18.40 11.11
C GLU A 114 -32.19 19.04 12.43
N GLN A 115 -31.26 19.63 13.19
CA GLN A 115 -31.58 20.36 14.42
C GLN A 115 -32.49 21.57 14.17
N GLN A 116 -32.30 22.29 13.05
CA GLN A 116 -33.20 23.37 12.66
C GLN A 116 -34.60 22.83 12.32
N GLY A 117 -34.68 21.73 11.57
CA GLY A 117 -35.93 21.04 11.27
C GLY A 117 -36.67 20.60 12.53
N ARG A 118 -35.95 20.04 13.51
CA ARG A 118 -36.47 19.68 14.84
C ARG A 118 -37.07 20.87 15.57
N LYS A 119 -36.35 22.00 15.63
CA LYS A 119 -36.85 23.23 16.26
C LYS A 119 -38.16 23.70 15.62
N LEU A 120 -38.25 23.66 14.29
CA LEU A 120 -39.48 24.01 13.57
C LEU A 120 -40.62 23.04 13.85
N ALA A 121 -40.35 21.73 13.89
CA ALA A 121 -41.35 20.71 14.23
C ALA A 121 -41.93 20.91 15.64
N LEU A 122 -41.08 21.24 16.63
CA LEU A 122 -41.50 21.54 18.01
C LEU A 122 -42.41 22.78 18.08
N THR A 123 -42.18 23.79 17.23
CA THR A 123 -43.03 24.98 17.10
C THR A 123 -44.30 24.77 16.26
N ARG A 124 -44.66 23.50 15.94
CA ARG A 124 -45.78 23.11 15.06
C ARG A 124 -45.69 23.70 13.63
N ARG A 125 -44.49 24.06 13.18
CA ARG A 125 -44.20 24.53 11.82
C ARG A 125 -43.60 23.41 10.96
N SER A 126 -44.11 22.19 11.12
CA SER A 126 -43.61 20.99 10.42
C SER A 126 -43.70 21.10 8.89
N GLY A 127 -44.65 21.88 8.37
CA GLY A 127 -44.74 22.18 6.94
C GLY A 127 -43.54 23.00 6.42
N ALA A 128 -43.06 23.96 7.21
CA ALA A 128 -41.87 24.76 6.85
C ALA A 128 -40.58 23.94 6.95
N ALA A 129 -40.52 22.98 7.87
CA ALA A 129 -39.38 22.06 7.98
C ALA A 129 -39.24 21.16 6.74
N ASN A 130 -40.38 20.69 6.20
CA ASN A 130 -40.47 19.77 5.05
C ASN A 130 -40.63 20.45 3.70
N ALA A 131 -40.75 21.78 3.66
CA ALA A 131 -40.91 22.51 2.40
C ALA A 131 -39.72 22.27 1.46
N PRO A 132 -39.90 22.38 0.13
CA PRO A 132 -38.78 22.41 -0.81
C PRO A 132 -37.77 23.48 -0.40
N GLY A 133 -36.50 23.11 -0.22
CA GLY A 133 -35.44 23.99 0.30
C GLY A 133 -35.46 24.21 1.82
N GLY A 134 -36.40 23.60 2.54
CA GLY A 134 -36.43 23.56 3.99
C GLY A 134 -35.27 22.75 4.59
N PRO A 135 -35.06 22.85 5.92
CA PRO A 135 -33.92 22.22 6.59
C PRO A 135 -33.84 20.70 6.38
N LEU A 136 -34.98 20.00 6.32
CA LEU A 136 -34.99 18.55 6.13
C LEU A 136 -34.68 18.15 4.69
N ALA A 137 -35.12 18.95 3.71
CA ALA A 137 -34.74 18.76 2.32
C ALA A 137 -33.22 18.98 2.13
N ARG A 138 -32.67 19.99 2.82
CA ARG A 138 -31.22 20.26 2.83
C ARG A 138 -30.44 19.12 3.49
N ALA A 139 -30.89 18.60 4.62
CA ALA A 139 -30.26 17.45 5.28
C ALA A 139 -30.17 16.23 4.34
N ARG A 140 -31.26 15.89 3.64
CA ARG A 140 -31.27 14.79 2.65
C ARG A 140 -30.32 15.03 1.48
N ALA A 141 -30.23 16.27 0.98
CA ALA A 141 -29.27 16.62 -0.06
C ALA A 141 -27.82 16.41 0.41
N LEU A 142 -27.51 16.80 1.66
CA LEU A 142 -26.19 16.60 2.26
C LEU A 142 -25.85 15.12 2.47
N VAL A 143 -26.84 14.27 2.80
CA VAL A 143 -26.63 12.81 2.85
C VAL A 143 -26.23 12.26 1.48
N ILE A 144 -26.90 12.69 0.41
CA ILE A 144 -26.57 12.27 -0.96
C ILE A 144 -25.16 12.73 -1.34
N GLU A 145 -24.80 13.96 -1.00
CA GLU A 145 -23.46 14.52 -1.24
C GLU A 145 -22.37 13.76 -0.47
N LEU A 146 -22.61 13.47 0.82
CA LEU A 146 -21.72 12.67 1.64
C LEU A 146 -21.54 11.25 1.07
N GLN A 147 -22.64 10.63 0.61
CA GLN A 147 -22.59 9.30 0.00
C GLN A 147 -21.83 9.31 -1.32
N ALA A 148 -22.05 10.31 -2.18
CA ALA A 148 -21.30 10.48 -3.43
C ALA A 148 -19.79 10.64 -3.15
N ARG A 149 -19.44 11.43 -2.13
CA ARG A 149 -18.06 11.60 -1.67
C ARG A 149 -17.44 10.29 -1.19
N GLN A 150 -18.14 9.49 -0.38
CA GLN A 150 -17.61 8.20 0.06
C GLN A 150 -17.37 7.25 -1.12
N GLN A 151 -18.25 7.26 -2.13
CA GLN A 151 -18.05 6.47 -3.35
C GLN A 151 -16.81 6.94 -4.13
N GLU A 152 -16.59 8.25 -4.24
CA GLU A 152 -15.41 8.82 -4.89
C GLU A 152 -14.11 8.45 -4.15
N ARG A 153 -14.12 8.51 -2.81
CA ARG A 153 -12.97 8.07 -1.99
C ARG A 153 -12.66 6.59 -2.19
N ALA A 154 -13.68 5.73 -2.18
CA ALA A 154 -13.51 4.32 -2.45
C ALA A 154 -12.96 4.07 -3.87
N ALA A 155 -13.45 4.79 -4.87
CA ALA A 155 -12.96 4.70 -6.26
C ALA A 155 -11.49 5.15 -6.39
N THR A 156 -11.13 6.24 -5.70
CA THR A 156 -9.78 6.79 -5.67
C THR A 156 -8.81 5.85 -4.96
N ALA A 157 -9.19 5.29 -3.82
CA ALA A 157 -8.39 4.27 -3.13
C ALA A 157 -8.14 3.05 -4.04
N ARG A 158 -9.15 2.63 -4.80
CA ARG A 158 -9.04 1.54 -5.77
C ARG A 158 -8.07 1.85 -6.91
N SER A 159 -8.11 3.07 -7.45
CA SER A 159 -7.22 3.48 -8.55
C SER A 159 -5.77 3.64 -8.08
N GLN A 160 -5.56 4.20 -6.89
CA GLN A 160 -4.26 4.32 -6.25
C GLN A 160 -3.65 2.93 -5.96
N ALA A 161 -4.42 2.01 -5.35
CA ALA A 161 -3.95 0.65 -5.08
C ALA A 161 -3.51 -0.07 -6.36
N ARG A 162 -4.24 0.10 -7.47
CA ARG A 162 -3.86 -0.44 -8.78
C ARG A 162 -2.57 0.19 -9.32
N SER A 163 -2.41 1.50 -9.18
CA SER A 163 -1.20 2.22 -9.61
C SER A 163 0.03 1.80 -8.81
N ASP A 164 -0.10 1.76 -7.48
CA ASP A 164 0.97 1.34 -6.55
C ASP A 164 1.39 -0.11 -6.83
N SER A 165 0.42 -1.00 -7.05
CA SER A 165 0.69 -2.40 -7.42
C SER A 165 1.46 -2.50 -8.74
N ARG A 166 1.07 -1.73 -9.76
CA ARG A 166 1.78 -1.72 -11.06
C ARG A 166 3.21 -1.22 -10.91
N ARG A 167 3.42 -0.13 -10.17
CA ARG A 167 4.77 0.42 -9.90
C ARG A 167 5.63 -0.58 -9.15
N ALA A 168 5.09 -1.23 -8.11
CA ALA A 168 5.80 -2.26 -7.36
C ALA A 168 6.22 -3.44 -8.26
N ILE A 169 5.31 -3.93 -9.10
CA ILE A 169 5.60 -5.01 -10.05
C ILE A 169 6.70 -4.60 -11.04
N ILE A 170 6.62 -3.39 -11.61
CA ILE A 170 7.63 -2.88 -12.55
C ILE A 170 9.00 -2.77 -11.87
N LEU A 171 9.05 -2.25 -10.63
CA LEU A 171 10.29 -2.13 -9.87
C LEU A 171 10.90 -3.50 -9.56
N VAL A 172 10.10 -4.46 -9.10
CA VAL A 172 10.56 -5.83 -8.82
C VAL A 172 11.04 -6.52 -10.11
N ALA A 173 10.30 -6.36 -11.21
CA ALA A 173 10.69 -6.92 -12.50
C ALA A 173 12.01 -6.31 -13.02
N ALA A 174 12.14 -4.99 -12.99
CA ALA A 174 13.35 -4.29 -13.40
C ALA A 174 14.57 -4.70 -12.55
N ALA A 175 14.39 -4.77 -11.24
CA ALA A 175 15.44 -5.22 -10.33
C ALA A 175 15.82 -6.69 -10.56
N GLY A 176 14.84 -7.57 -10.84
CA GLY A 176 15.08 -8.95 -11.21
C GLY A 176 15.88 -9.09 -12.51
N VAL A 177 15.54 -8.30 -13.54
CA VAL A 177 16.29 -8.25 -14.81
C VAL A 177 17.72 -7.74 -14.58
N LEU A 178 17.91 -6.67 -13.81
CA LEU A 178 19.25 -6.16 -13.49
C LEU A 178 20.09 -7.17 -12.73
N ALA A 179 19.49 -7.91 -11.78
CA ALA A 179 20.17 -8.95 -11.06
C ALA A 179 20.59 -10.12 -11.96
N LEU A 180 19.73 -10.51 -12.92
CA LEU A 180 20.08 -11.52 -13.93
C LEU A 180 21.26 -11.06 -14.80
N ILE A 181 21.24 -9.82 -15.28
CA ILE A 181 22.34 -9.24 -16.05
C ILE A 181 23.63 -9.25 -15.22
N GLY A 182 23.56 -8.84 -13.94
CA GLY A 182 24.69 -8.87 -13.02
C GLY A 182 25.26 -10.28 -12.82
N ALA A 183 24.39 -11.29 -12.64
CA ALA A 183 24.78 -12.69 -12.51
C ALA A 183 25.46 -13.22 -13.78
N LEU A 184 24.91 -12.91 -14.96
CA LEU A 184 25.48 -13.26 -16.26
C LEU A 184 26.86 -12.64 -16.43
N ALA A 185 27.00 -11.33 -16.20
CA ALA A 185 28.27 -10.62 -16.29
C ALA A 185 29.32 -11.21 -15.35
N LEU A 186 28.95 -11.49 -14.09
CA LEU A 186 29.84 -12.14 -13.12
C LEU A 186 30.31 -13.51 -13.62
N THR A 187 29.39 -14.31 -14.15
CA THR A 187 29.68 -15.64 -14.71
C THR A 187 30.62 -15.55 -15.91
N THR A 188 30.39 -14.60 -16.83
CA THR A 188 31.26 -14.39 -18.00
C THR A 188 32.67 -14.00 -17.59
N VAL A 189 32.82 -13.08 -16.62
CA VAL A 189 34.13 -12.70 -16.07
C VAL A 189 34.82 -13.90 -15.42
N LEU A 190 34.07 -14.71 -14.68
CA LEU A 190 34.60 -15.91 -14.03
C LEU A 190 35.15 -16.92 -15.05
N VAL A 191 34.33 -17.28 -16.05
CA VAL A 191 34.71 -18.24 -17.10
C VAL A 191 35.90 -17.72 -17.90
N GLY A 192 35.92 -16.43 -18.24
CA GLY A 192 37.06 -15.81 -18.92
C GLY A 192 38.35 -15.85 -18.11
N SER A 193 38.26 -15.63 -16.79
CA SER A 193 39.41 -15.67 -15.88
C SER A 193 39.99 -17.07 -15.67
N MET A 194 39.16 -18.13 -15.77
CA MET A 194 39.60 -19.52 -15.63
C MET A 194 40.04 -20.16 -16.96
N ARG A 195 39.37 -19.85 -18.09
CA ARG A 195 39.70 -20.42 -19.40
C ARG A 195 41.10 -20.05 -19.88
N ARG A 196 41.45 -18.75 -19.80
CA ARG A 196 42.75 -18.26 -20.31
C ARG A 196 43.96 -18.97 -19.68
N PRO A 197 44.04 -19.10 -18.34
CA PRO A 197 45.14 -19.81 -17.69
C PRO A 197 45.16 -21.31 -17.99
N LEU A 198 43.99 -21.97 -18.04
CA LEU A 198 43.92 -23.40 -18.40
C LEU A 198 44.38 -23.64 -19.84
N ASP A 199 43.95 -22.80 -20.80
CA ASP A 199 44.41 -22.88 -22.19
C ASP A 199 45.91 -22.61 -22.33
N ALA A 200 46.49 -21.80 -21.44
CA ALA A 200 47.93 -21.56 -21.38
C ALA A 200 48.69 -22.77 -20.82
N LEU A 201 48.18 -23.39 -19.74
CA LEU A 201 48.74 -24.60 -19.14
C LEU A 201 48.67 -25.80 -20.10
N VAL A 202 47.55 -26.00 -20.79
CA VAL A 202 47.39 -27.06 -21.80
C VAL A 202 48.34 -26.86 -22.99
N ARG A 203 48.54 -25.61 -23.42
CA ARG A 203 49.51 -25.30 -24.48
C ARG A 203 50.94 -25.57 -24.02
N ALA A 204 51.30 -25.16 -22.80
CA ALA A 204 52.62 -25.41 -22.22
C ALA A 204 52.93 -26.91 -22.09
N THR A 205 51.97 -27.70 -21.60
CA THR A 205 52.14 -29.16 -21.52
C THR A 205 52.28 -29.83 -22.89
N ARG A 206 51.55 -29.38 -23.91
CA ARG A 206 51.73 -29.85 -25.31
C ARG A 206 53.10 -29.51 -25.88
N THR A 207 53.66 -28.34 -25.56
CA THR A 207 55.01 -27.95 -26.02
C THR A 207 56.09 -28.73 -25.31
N LEU A 208 55.94 -28.97 -24.01
CA LEU A 208 56.84 -29.82 -23.23
C LEU A 208 56.83 -31.27 -23.76
N ALA A 209 55.66 -31.83 -24.06
CA ALA A 209 55.51 -33.16 -24.64
C ALA A 209 56.09 -33.26 -26.08
N ALA A 210 56.20 -32.15 -26.80
CA ALA A 210 56.85 -32.07 -28.11
C ALA A 210 58.39 -31.94 -28.02
N GLY A 211 58.97 -31.94 -26.81
CA GLY A 211 60.41 -31.97 -26.59
C GLY A 211 61.08 -30.61 -26.40
N ASP A 212 60.32 -29.51 -26.34
CA ASP A 212 60.86 -28.17 -26.06
C ASP A 212 60.99 -27.94 -24.54
N LEU A 213 62.19 -28.21 -24.00
CA LEU A 213 62.50 -28.12 -22.56
C LEU A 213 62.94 -26.71 -22.11
N GLU A 214 63.16 -25.76 -23.01
CA GLU A 214 63.70 -24.43 -22.63
C GLU A 214 62.60 -23.43 -22.25
N ARG A 215 61.32 -23.74 -22.53
CA ARG A 215 60.23 -22.77 -22.39
C ARG A 215 59.68 -22.72 -20.97
N ARG A 216 60.09 -21.70 -20.20
CA ARG A 216 59.55 -21.39 -18.86
C ARG A 216 58.16 -20.78 -18.95
N VAL A 217 57.20 -21.34 -18.22
CA VAL A 217 55.86 -20.76 -18.05
C VAL A 217 55.93 -19.63 -17.03
N GLU A 218 55.59 -18.40 -17.42
CA GLU A 218 55.37 -17.32 -16.47
C GLU A 218 53.98 -17.47 -15.84
N PRO A 219 53.87 -17.59 -14.50
CA PRO A 219 52.60 -17.73 -13.83
C PRO A 219 51.86 -16.38 -13.81
N ALA A 220 51.05 -16.13 -14.84
CA ALA A 220 50.10 -15.03 -14.89
C ALA A 220 48.73 -15.51 -14.42
N GLY A 221 48.25 -14.99 -13.28
CA GLY A 221 46.91 -15.32 -12.79
C GLY A 221 46.68 -15.07 -11.30
N PRO A 222 45.47 -15.39 -10.80
CA PRO A 222 45.11 -15.45 -9.39
C PRO A 222 46.06 -16.33 -8.55
N ARG A 223 46.14 -16.08 -7.23
CA ARG A 223 47.11 -16.73 -6.31
C ARG A 223 47.14 -18.26 -6.46
N GLU A 224 45.97 -18.88 -6.58
CA GLU A 224 45.85 -20.34 -6.72
C GLU A 224 46.50 -20.87 -8.00
N LEU A 225 46.48 -20.10 -9.09
CA LEU A 225 47.13 -20.46 -10.36
C LEU A 225 48.63 -20.16 -10.34
N GLN A 226 49.07 -19.18 -9.54
CA GLN A 226 50.50 -18.93 -9.30
C GLN A 226 51.13 -20.04 -8.48
N ASP A 227 50.42 -20.52 -7.45
CA ASP A 227 50.87 -21.65 -6.63
C ASP A 227 51.01 -22.92 -7.49
N LEU A 228 50.03 -23.21 -8.37
CA LEU A 228 50.11 -24.34 -9.29
C LEU A 228 51.24 -24.21 -10.32
N GLY A 229 51.45 -23.00 -10.87
CA GLY A 229 52.53 -22.73 -11.82
C GLY A 229 53.93 -22.81 -11.19
N SER A 230 54.03 -22.54 -9.88
CA SER A 230 55.29 -22.70 -9.14
C SER A 230 55.63 -24.17 -8.87
N ALA A 231 54.62 -25.05 -8.74
CA ALA A 231 54.81 -26.49 -8.56
C ALA A 231 55.20 -27.22 -9.86
N PHE A 232 55.00 -26.59 -11.02
CA PHE A 232 55.38 -27.12 -12.34
C PHE A 232 56.82 -26.75 -12.76
N LYS A 233 57.50 -25.91 -11.98
CA LYS A 233 58.87 -25.46 -12.21
C LYS A 233 59.87 -26.42 -11.56
#